data_AF-A0AAD8ESG1-F1
#
_entry.id   AF-A0AAD8ESG1-F1
#
_cell.length_a   1.000
_cell.length_b   1.000
_cell.length_c   1.000
_cell.angle_alpha   90.00
_cell.angle_beta   90.00
_cell.angle_gamma   90.00
#
_symmetry.space_group_name_H-M   'P 1'
#
loop_
_entity.id
_entity.type
_entity.pdbx_description
1 polymer ?
#
loop_
_entity_poly.entity_id
_entity_poly.type
_entity_poly.pdbx_seq_one_letter_code
_entity_poly.pdbx_strand_id
1 'polypeptide(L)'
;MRGVPKNLTDDHKGQRMMASLDHLTRYTAQGHDFLEGIVTGDESWAYHYTPETKQASAVRRWLHSNQTDFYEQGILKLVTRWEKCVEKDGDYVEK
;
A
#
# COMPACT_ATOMS: atom_id res chain seq x y z
N MET A 1 -6.31 -7.11 -7.97
CA MET A 1 -6.79 -5.71 -7.84
C MET A 1 -8.21 -5.70 -7.33
N ARG A 2 -8.40 -5.25 -6.10
CA ARG A 2 -9.73 -4.96 -5.54
C ARG A 2 -10.21 -3.62 -6.10
N GLY A 3 -11.38 -3.60 -6.73
CA GLY A 3 -11.99 -2.34 -7.17
C GLY A 3 -12.48 -1.56 -5.97
N VAL A 4 -11.95 -0.35 -5.76
CA VAL A 4 -12.44 0.56 -4.72
C VAL A 4 -13.25 1.68 -5.37
N PRO A 5 -14.51 1.91 -4.95
CA PRO A 5 -15.31 3.03 -5.45
C PRO A 5 -14.58 4.35 -5.26
N LYS A 6 -14.53 5.19 -6.31
CA LYS A 6 -13.87 6.50 -6.26
C LYS A 6 -14.70 7.60 -5.58
N ASN A 7 -15.99 7.37 -5.37
CA ASN A 7 -16.87 8.28 -4.65
C ASN A 7 -16.88 7.92 -3.16
N LEU A 8 -15.96 8.51 -2.40
CA LEU A 8 -15.93 8.35 -0.95
C LEU A 8 -17.01 9.20 -0.30
N THR A 9 -17.68 8.65 0.72
CA THR A 9 -18.50 9.43 1.64
C THR A 9 -17.59 10.27 2.55
N ASP A 10 -18.14 11.32 3.14
CA ASP A 10 -17.39 12.17 4.08
C ASP A 10 -16.85 11.36 5.27
N ASP A 11 -17.61 10.38 5.75
CA ASP A 11 -17.16 9.47 6.80
C ASP A 11 -15.94 8.64 6.38
N HIS A 12 -15.92 8.09 5.16
CA HIS A 12 -14.76 7.36 4.65
C HIS A 12 -13.54 8.29 4.52
N LYS A 13 -13.73 9.54 4.06
CA LYS A 13 -12.66 10.54 3.97
C LYS A 13 -12.11 10.87 5.35
N GLY A 14 -12.99 11.14 6.31
CA GLY A 14 -12.63 11.39 7.71
C GLY A 14 -11.83 10.24 8.32
N GLN A 15 -12.28 8.99 8.14
CA GLN A 15 -11.55 7.81 8.61
C GLN A 15 -10.15 7.69 7.99
N ARG A 16 -10.02 7.94 6.68
CA ARG A 16 -8.73 7.91 5.99
C ARG A 16 -7.78 8.99 6.49
N MET A 17 -8.29 10.20 6.71
CA MET A 17 -7.52 11.33 7.22
C MET A 17 -7.05 11.07 8.65
N MET A 18 -7.95 10.63 9.55
CA MET A 18 -7.59 10.28 10.93
C MET A 18 -6.53 9.18 10.99
N ALA A 19 -6.69 8.12 10.20
CA ALA A 19 -5.70 7.07 10.12
C ALA A 19 -4.35 7.63 9.64
N SER A 20 -4.34 8.45 8.58
CA SER A 20 -3.10 9.03 8.04
C SER A 20 -2.40 9.94 9.06
N LEU A 21 -3.15 10.74 9.81
CA LEU A 21 -2.62 11.57 10.90
C LEU A 21 -2.02 10.74 12.04
N ASP A 22 -2.65 9.63 12.43
CA ASP A 22 -2.10 8.72 13.45
C ASP A 22 -0.76 8.12 12.99
N HIS A 23 -0.69 7.66 11.74
CA HIS A 23 0.55 7.11 11.18
C HIS A 23 1.65 8.17 11.08
N LEU A 24 1.32 9.39 10.62
CA LEU A 24 2.28 10.49 10.58
C LEU A 24 2.77 10.89 11.96
N THR A 25 1.87 10.94 12.95
CA THR A 25 2.24 11.24 14.35
C THR A 25 3.24 10.22 14.88
N ARG A 26 2.99 8.93 14.65
CA ARG A 26 3.92 7.85 15.04
C ARG A 26 5.25 7.95 14.30
N TYR A 27 5.21 8.24 13.00
CA TYR A 27 6.40 8.42 12.20
C TYR A 27 7.23 9.63 12.67
N THR A 28 6.61 10.76 13.02
CA THR A 28 7.33 11.90 13.61
C THR A 28 8.00 11.56 14.94
N ALA A 29 7.39 10.67 15.73
CA ALA A 29 7.94 10.25 17.02
C ALA A 29 9.06 9.19 16.91
N GLN A 30 8.97 8.26 15.96
CA GLN A 30 9.82 7.06 15.89
C GLN A 30 10.70 6.98 14.62
N GLY A 31 10.46 7.84 13.63
CA GLY A 31 11.19 7.84 12.37
C GLY A 31 11.06 6.54 11.59
N HIS A 32 12.16 6.12 10.95
CA HIS A 32 12.20 4.92 10.12
C HIS A 32 11.96 3.62 10.91
N ASP A 33 12.27 3.58 12.22
CA ASP A 33 12.05 2.40 13.06
C ASP A 33 10.56 1.97 13.05
N PHE A 34 9.64 2.93 12.97
CA PHE A 34 8.22 2.63 12.80
C PHE A 34 7.92 1.95 11.46
N LEU A 35 8.56 2.40 10.38
CA LEU A 35 8.37 1.85 9.03
C LEU A 35 8.97 0.46 8.89
N GLU A 36 10.15 0.22 9.48
CA GLU A 36 10.83 -1.09 9.46
C GLU A 36 10.01 -2.18 10.16
N GLY A 37 9.19 -1.79 11.14
CA GLY A 37 8.24 -2.70 11.81
C GLY A 37 7.00 -3.06 11.00
N ILE A 38 6.75 -2.44 9.83
CA ILE A 38 5.54 -2.66 9.04
C ILE A 38 5.70 -3.90 8.14
N VAL A 39 4.82 -4.88 8.35
CA VAL A 39 4.62 -6.02 7.44
C VAL A 39 3.30 -5.83 6.70
N THR A 40 3.31 -5.94 5.37
CA THR A 40 2.13 -5.72 4.52
C THR A 40 1.99 -6.77 3.43
N GLY A 41 0.74 -7.06 3.03
CA GLY A 41 0.38 -8.01 1.97
C GLY A 41 -1.03 -7.73 1.45
N ASP A 42 -1.30 -8.08 0.19
CA ASP A 42 -2.62 -7.96 -0.45
C ASP A 42 -2.88 -9.16 -1.35
N GLU A 43 -4.16 -9.52 -1.53
CA GLU A 43 -4.58 -10.62 -2.40
C GLU A 43 -4.92 -10.10 -3.80
N SER A 44 -4.44 -10.79 -4.82
CA SER A 44 -4.82 -10.49 -6.20
C SER A 44 -5.18 -11.75 -6.96
N TRP A 45 -6.30 -11.69 -7.67
CA TRP A 45 -6.77 -12.76 -8.55
C TRP A 45 -5.76 -13.04 -9.66
N ALA A 46 -5.38 -14.32 -9.80
CA ALA A 46 -4.72 -14.85 -10.98
C ALA A 46 -5.76 -15.56 -11.86
N TYR A 47 -5.93 -15.10 -13.11
CA TYR A 47 -6.88 -15.72 -14.03
C TYR A 47 -6.29 -17.00 -14.63
N HIS A 48 -7.02 -18.12 -14.52
CA HIS A 48 -6.56 -19.45 -14.95
C HIS A 48 -6.99 -19.78 -16.39
N TYR A 49 -6.02 -19.98 -17.29
CA TYR A 49 -6.11 -20.92 -18.42
C TYR A 49 -4.70 -21.33 -18.89
N THR A 50 -4.00 -22.20 -18.14
CA THR A 50 -2.86 -23.09 -18.53
C THR A 50 -2.16 -23.68 -17.29
N PRO A 51 -1.41 -24.80 -17.39
CA PRO A 51 -1.09 -25.67 -16.24
C PRO A 51 -0.24 -24.99 -15.16
N GLU A 52 -0.67 -25.18 -13.91
CA GLU A 52 -0.19 -24.64 -12.62
C GLU A 52 1.34 -24.46 -12.49
N THR A 53 2.12 -25.38 -13.04
CA THR A 53 3.57 -25.46 -12.86
C THR A 53 4.36 -24.32 -13.51
N LYS A 54 3.89 -23.76 -14.64
CA LYS A 54 4.58 -22.63 -15.32
C LYS A 54 4.32 -21.29 -14.64
N GLN A 55 3.12 -21.04 -14.10
CA GLN A 55 2.85 -19.80 -13.37
C GLN A 55 3.47 -19.81 -11.97
N ALA A 56 3.40 -20.93 -11.24
CA ALA A 56 4.03 -21.02 -9.92
C ALA A 56 5.54 -20.72 -10.01
N SER A 57 6.21 -21.23 -11.04
CA SER A 57 7.63 -20.93 -11.30
C SER A 57 7.88 -19.50 -11.80
N ALA A 58 6.95 -18.87 -12.53
CA ALA A 58 7.07 -17.47 -12.96
C ALA A 58 6.83 -16.49 -11.80
N VAL A 59 5.78 -16.70 -11.00
CA VAL A 59 5.48 -15.92 -9.79
C VAL A 59 6.61 -16.08 -8.78
N ARG A 60 7.10 -17.30 -8.55
CA ARG A 60 8.24 -17.54 -7.66
C ARG A 60 9.50 -16.84 -8.16
N ARG A 61 9.81 -16.89 -9.48
CA ARG A 61 10.94 -16.14 -10.05
C ARG A 61 10.79 -14.63 -9.89
N TRP A 62 9.59 -14.09 -10.13
CA TRP A 62 9.30 -12.68 -9.94
C TRP A 62 9.43 -12.24 -8.47
N LEU A 63 8.92 -13.04 -7.53
CA LEU A 63 9.07 -12.79 -6.10
C LEU A 63 10.55 -12.84 -5.68
N HIS A 64 11.34 -13.75 -6.24
CA HIS A 64 12.78 -13.83 -5.97
C HIS A 64 13.60 -12.74 -6.65
N SER A 65 13.16 -12.15 -7.76
CA SER A 65 13.91 -11.11 -8.47
C SER A 65 13.71 -9.70 -7.92
N ASN A 66 12.63 -9.43 -7.18
CA ASN A 66 12.28 -8.08 -6.69
C ASN A 66 12.55 -7.92 -5.18
N GLN A 67 13.52 -8.66 -4.64
CA GLN A 67 13.76 -8.73 -3.21
C GLN A 67 14.43 -7.44 -2.71
N THR A 68 13.96 -6.98 -1.55
CA THR A 68 14.38 -5.78 -0.81
C THR A 68 13.99 -4.44 -1.44
N ASP A 69 14.68 -3.94 -2.46
CA ASP A 69 14.56 -2.53 -2.88
C ASP A 69 13.14 -2.15 -3.33
N PHE A 70 12.41 -3.07 -3.96
CA PHE A 70 11.02 -2.84 -4.38
C PHE A 70 10.09 -2.60 -3.19
N TYR A 71 10.22 -3.43 -2.17
CA TYR A 71 9.40 -3.36 -0.96
C TYR A 71 9.83 -2.19 -0.08
N GLU A 72 11.14 -1.95 0.05
CA GLU A 72 11.69 -0.82 0.77
C GLU A 72 11.23 0.51 0.17
N GLN A 73 11.38 0.70 -1.15
CA GLN A 73 10.84 1.88 -1.84
C GLN A 73 9.32 1.99 -1.70
N GLY A 74 8.61 0.86 -1.64
CA GLY A 74 7.18 0.79 -1.40
C GLY A 74 6.79 1.31 -0.02
N ILE A 75 7.51 0.88 1.02
CA ILE A 75 7.31 1.28 2.42
C ILE A 75 7.68 2.75 2.61
N LEU A 76 8.79 3.22 2.07
CA LEU A 76 9.18 4.64 2.16
C LEU A 76 8.13 5.58 1.53
N LYS A 77 7.43 5.14 0.49
CA LYS A 77 6.34 5.89 -0.13
C LYS A 77 5.10 6.01 0.76
N LEU A 78 4.96 5.23 1.84
CA LEU A 78 3.80 5.34 2.75
C LEU A 78 3.70 6.72 3.38
N VAL A 79 4.82 7.32 3.78
CA VAL A 79 4.84 8.68 4.36
C VAL A 79 4.21 9.68 3.39
N THR A 80 4.68 9.69 2.14
CA THR A 80 4.12 10.58 1.10
C THR A 80 2.65 10.30 0.78
N ARG A 81 2.17 9.07 0.98
CA ARG A 81 0.76 8.71 0.77
C ARG A 81 -0.12 9.22 1.90
N TRP A 82 0.37 9.14 3.14
CA TRP A 82 -0.32 9.69 4.31
C TRP A 82 -0.38 11.22 4.22
N GLU A 83 0.71 11.89 3.87
CA GLU A 83 0.76 13.35 3.66
C GLU A 83 -0.27 13.79 2.61
N LYS A 84 -0.26 13.16 1.42
CA LYS A 84 -1.24 13.46 0.37
C LYS A 84 -2.68 13.18 0.79
N CYS A 85 -2.90 12.18 1.64
CA CYS A 85 -4.23 11.90 2.17
C CYS A 85 -4.71 13.04 3.07
N VAL A 86 -3.82 13.64 3.87
CA VAL A 86 -4.13 14.79 4.73
C VAL A 86 -4.33 16.06 3.89
N GLU A 87 -3.44 16.34 2.94
CA GLU A 87 -3.53 17.50 2.03
C GLU A 87 -4.81 17.53 1.18
N LYS A 88 -5.45 16.37 1.00
CA LYS A 88 -6.68 16.20 0.21
C LYS A 88 -7.90 15.94 1.09
N ASP A 89 -7.84 16.24 2.38
CA ASP A 89 -8.95 16.04 3.33
C ASP A 89 -9.55 14.61 3.26
N GLY A 90 -8.68 13.61 3.10
CA GLY A 90 -9.08 12.21 3.00
C GLY A 90 -9.59 11.75 1.62
N ASP A 91 -9.53 12.59 0.59
CA ASP A 91 -10.01 12.25 -0.76
C ASP A 91 -8.98 11.44 -1.58
N TYR A 92 -9.38 10.96 -2.76
CA TYR A 92 -8.49 10.33 -3.72
C TYR A 92 -7.66 11.38 -4.49
N VAL A 93 -6.47 10.97 -4.93
CA VAL A 93 -5.67 11.73 -5.89
C VAL A 93 -6.17 11.35 -7.30
N GLU A 94 -6.72 12.31 -8.04
CA GLU A 94 -6.99 12.13 -9.47
C GLU A 94 -5.66 11.95 -10.22
N LYS A 95 -5.63 11.01 -11.17
CA LYS A 95 -4.42 10.66 -11.94
C LYS A 95 -4.23 11.58 -13.13
#